data_AF-A0A1V5W6J7-F1
#
_entry.id   AF-A0A1V5W6J7-F1
#
_cell.length_a   1.000
_cell.length_b   1.000
_cell.length_c   1.000
_cell.angle_alpha   90.00
_cell.angle_beta   90.00
_cell.angle_gamma   90.00
#
_symmetry.space_group_name_H-M   'P 1'
#
loop_
_entity.id
_entity.type
_entity.pdbx_description
1 polymer ?
#
loop_
_entity_poly.entity_id
_entity_poly.type
_entity_poly.pdbx_seq_one_letter_code
_entity_poly.pdbx_strand_id
1 'polypeptide(L)'
;MAGDDSYQKSIALMCRDFLMQVENIPELFQENDLLDRITSVIIEEGDEDLFHIRNLEAHLFKYTNKLLALYSRQPFNTRLDSLYRRAESLREMCHNLLS
;
A
#
# COMPACT_ATOMS: atom_id res chain seq x y z
N MET A 1 4.35 -5.71 24.36
CA MET A 1 4.55 -5.23 22.97
C MET A 1 4.07 -6.29 21.98
N ALA A 2 2.81 -6.76 22.10
CA ALA A 2 2.21 -7.73 21.16
C ALA A 2 1.12 -7.08 20.28
N GLY A 3 0.74 -5.83 20.56
CA GLY A 3 -0.27 -5.09 19.79
C GLY A 3 0.28 -4.52 18.48
N ASP A 4 1.52 -4.03 18.50
CA ASP A 4 2.11 -3.31 17.36
C ASP A 4 2.49 -4.26 16.21
N ASP A 5 3.07 -5.42 16.51
CA ASP A 5 3.36 -6.48 15.51
C ASP A 5 2.06 -6.99 14.84
N SER A 6 0.97 -7.10 15.61
CA SER A 6 -0.35 -7.47 15.07
C SER A 6 -0.90 -6.39 14.13
N TYR A 7 -0.66 -5.13 14.44
CA TYR A 7 -1.14 -4.00 13.62
C TYR A 7 -0.33 -3.83 12.33
N GLN A 8 1.01 -3.96 12.37
CA GLN A 8 1.88 -3.97 11.19
C GLN A 8 1.46 -5.06 10.19
N LYS A 9 1.27 -6.29 10.68
CA LYS A 9 0.82 -7.42 9.85
C LYS A 9 -0.57 -7.19 9.26
N SER A 10 -1.46 -6.55 10.01
CA SER A 10 -2.79 -6.15 9.51
C SER A 10 -2.68 -5.16 8.35
N ILE A 11 -1.83 -4.14 8.46
CA ILE A 11 -1.56 -3.18 7.37
C ILE A 11 -1.01 -3.91 6.14
N ALA A 12 -0.03 -4.79 6.33
CA ALA A 12 0.60 -5.53 5.24
C ALA A 12 -0.39 -6.46 4.51
N LEU A 13 -1.26 -7.16 5.24
CA LEU A 13 -2.32 -7.99 4.66
C LEU A 13 -3.33 -7.17 3.86
N MET A 14 -3.78 -6.03 4.41
CA MET A 14 -4.69 -5.12 3.68
C MET A 14 -4.05 -4.56 2.41
N CYS A 15 -2.73 -4.33 2.42
CA CYS A 15 -1.97 -3.96 1.24
C CYS A 15 -1.96 -5.08 0.20
N ARG A 16 -1.69 -6.33 0.56
CA ARG A 16 -1.76 -7.47 -0.38
C ARG A 16 -3.15 -7.63 -0.99
N ASP A 17 -4.20 -7.50 -0.18
CA ASP A 17 -5.58 -7.49 -0.68
C ASP A 17 -5.83 -6.38 -1.70
N PHE A 18 -5.25 -5.21 -1.46
CA PHE A 18 -5.30 -4.10 -2.40
C PHE A 18 -4.53 -4.40 -3.69
N LEU A 19 -3.33 -5.00 -3.62
CA LEU A 19 -2.52 -5.35 -4.80
C LEU A 19 -3.27 -6.29 -5.76
N MET A 20 -4.06 -7.23 -5.24
CA MET A 20 -4.91 -8.09 -6.07
C MET A 20 -5.98 -7.31 -6.86
N GLN A 21 -6.49 -6.19 -6.34
CA GLN A 21 -7.50 -5.39 -7.04
C GLN A 21 -6.94 -4.55 -8.19
N VAL A 22 -5.63 -4.30 -8.16
CA VAL A 22 -4.90 -3.45 -9.11
C VAL A 22 -3.99 -4.25 -10.05
N GLU A 23 -3.95 -5.58 -9.92
CA GLU A 23 -3.13 -6.47 -10.75
C GLU A 23 -3.34 -6.27 -12.26
N ASN A 24 -4.55 -5.88 -12.65
CA ASN A 24 -4.97 -5.71 -14.03
C ASN A 24 -4.66 -4.32 -14.60
N ILE A 25 -3.87 -3.49 -13.90
CA ILE A 25 -3.41 -2.17 -14.35
C ILE A 25 -1.92 -2.28 -14.70
N PRO A 26 -1.56 -2.48 -15.99
CA PRO A 26 -0.17 -2.73 -16.39
C PRO A 26 0.80 -1.63 -15.97
N GLU A 27 0.35 -0.37 -15.93
CA GLU A 27 1.15 0.80 -15.55
C GLU A 27 1.64 0.77 -14.09
N LEU A 28 1.10 -0.14 -13.27
CA LEU A 28 1.43 -0.29 -11.85
C LEU A 28 2.17 -1.59 -11.53
N PHE A 29 2.49 -2.42 -12.54
CA PHE A 29 3.07 -3.75 -12.35
C PHE A 29 4.37 -3.73 -11.51
N GLN A 30 5.28 -2.80 -11.82
CA GLN A 30 6.56 -2.70 -11.11
C GLN A 30 6.38 -2.31 -9.64
N GLU A 31 5.44 -1.41 -9.37
CA GLU A 31 5.12 -1.02 -8.00
C GLU A 31 4.40 -2.13 -7.24
N ASN A 32 3.55 -2.90 -7.91
CA ASN A 32 2.87 -4.05 -7.30
C ASN A 32 3.87 -5.12 -6.84
N ASP A 33 4.82 -5.50 -7.69
CA ASP A 33 5.86 -6.49 -7.35
C ASP A 33 6.71 -6.00 -6.17
N LEU A 34 7.06 -4.71 -6.13
CA LEU A 34 7.82 -4.15 -5.02
C LEU A 34 7.02 -4.13 -3.71
N LEU A 35 5.75 -3.69 -3.76
CA LEU A 35 4.88 -3.65 -2.57
C LEU A 35 4.56 -5.06 -2.05
N ASP A 36 4.37 -6.05 -2.93
CA ASP A 36 4.14 -7.44 -2.53
C ASP A 36 5.34 -8.03 -1.79
N ARG A 37 6.58 -7.70 -2.22
CA ARG A 37 7.79 -8.10 -1.49
C ARG A 37 7.89 -7.47 -0.11
N ILE A 38 7.64 -6.15 0.00
CA ILE A 38 7.69 -5.45 1.30
C ILE A 38 6.65 -6.05 2.26
N THR A 39 5.42 -6.22 1.79
CA THR A 39 4.34 -6.77 2.62
C THR A 39 4.58 -8.21 3.03
N SER A 40 5.20 -9.02 2.15
CA SER A 40 5.55 -10.41 2.49
C SER A 40 6.57 -10.48 3.62
N VAL A 41 7.61 -9.63 3.60
CA VAL A 41 8.60 -9.55 4.69
C VAL A 41 7.92 -9.17 6.02
N ILE A 42 7.05 -8.15 6.01
CA ILE A 42 6.32 -7.74 7.24
C ILE A 42 5.45 -8.89 7.79
N ILE A 43 4.78 -9.63 6.91
CA ILE A 43 3.89 -10.73 7.30
C ILE A 43 4.67 -11.92 7.87
N GLU A 44 5.75 -12.31 7.20
CA GLU A 44 6.50 -13.53 7.48
C GLU A 44 7.54 -13.35 8.58
N GLU A 45 8.24 -12.21 8.57
CA GLU A 45 9.39 -11.94 9.43
C GLU A 45 9.08 -10.91 10.53
N GLY A 46 8.05 -10.07 10.34
CA GLY A 46 7.76 -8.93 11.21
C GLY A 46 8.59 -7.69 10.86
N ASP A 47 8.41 -6.61 11.61
CA ASP A 47 9.09 -5.33 11.37
C ASP A 47 9.38 -4.57 12.67
N GLU A 48 10.32 -5.10 13.47
CA GLU A 48 10.59 -4.64 14.84
C GLU A 48 10.95 -3.15 14.95
N ASP A 49 11.66 -2.60 13.96
CA ASP A 49 12.13 -1.20 13.94
C ASP A 49 11.31 -0.28 13.02
N LEU A 50 10.17 -0.80 12.52
CA LEU A 50 9.29 -0.14 11.56
C LEU A 50 9.98 0.21 10.23
N PHE A 51 11.12 -0.40 9.90
CA PHE A 51 11.86 -0.11 8.67
C PHE A 51 11.02 -0.44 7.43
N HIS A 52 10.39 -1.61 7.39
CA HIS A 52 9.57 -2.03 6.27
C HIS A 52 8.26 -1.23 6.17
N ILE A 53 7.67 -0.81 7.28
CA ILE A 53 6.50 0.09 7.31
C ILE A 53 6.86 1.49 6.79
N ARG A 54 8.04 2.04 7.13
CA ARG A 54 8.52 3.30 6.53
C ARG A 54 8.68 3.18 5.02
N ASN A 55 9.26 2.08 4.55
CA ASN A 55 9.38 1.82 3.12
C ASN A 55 8.00 1.65 2.46
N LEU A 56 7.08 0.93 3.10
CA LEU A 56 5.72 0.73 2.64
C LEU A 56 4.98 2.07 2.46
N GLU A 57 5.05 2.96 3.45
CA GLU A 57 4.46 4.32 3.38
C GLU A 57 5.00 5.10 2.18
N ALA A 58 6.33 5.15 2.05
CA ALA A 58 6.99 5.91 0.99
C ALA A 58 6.64 5.38 -0.41
N HIS A 59 6.50 4.06 -0.55
CA HIS A 59 6.10 3.43 -1.80
C HIS A 59 4.61 3.59 -2.07
N LEU A 60 3.74 3.53 -1.06
CA LEU A 60 2.33 3.86 -1.18
C LEU A 60 2.12 5.32 -1.59
N PHE A 61 2.92 6.27 -1.10
CA PHE A 61 2.88 7.66 -1.56
C PHE A 61 3.16 7.79 -3.07
N LYS A 62 4.17 7.09 -3.58
CA LYS A 62 4.44 7.06 -5.03
C LYS A 62 3.29 6.38 -5.78
N TYR A 63 2.75 5.31 -5.22
CA TYR A 63 1.64 4.55 -5.78
C TYR A 63 0.37 5.41 -5.94
N THR A 64 0.01 6.16 -4.89
CA THR A 64 -1.18 7.03 -4.89
C THR A 64 -1.06 8.15 -5.91
N ASN A 65 0.14 8.74 -6.06
CA ASN A 65 0.40 9.72 -7.12
C ASN A 65 0.23 9.12 -8.53
N LYS A 66 0.65 7.88 -8.77
CA LYS A 66 0.41 7.20 -10.06
C LYS A 66 -1.07 6.96 -10.31
N LEU A 67 -1.80 6.47 -9.31
CA LEU A 67 -3.25 6.28 -9.40
C LEU A 67 -3.98 7.60 -9.66
N LEU A 68 -3.58 8.68 -8.99
CA LEU A 68 -4.14 10.01 -9.22
C LEU A 68 -3.88 10.49 -10.65
N ALA A 69 -2.68 10.24 -11.20
CA ALA A 69 -2.36 10.57 -12.58
C ALA A 69 -3.19 9.77 -13.58
N LEU A 70 -3.43 8.47 -13.31
CA LEU A 70 -4.33 7.63 -14.12
C LEU A 70 -5.78 8.14 -14.05
N TYR A 71 -6.28 8.41 -12.84
CA TYR A 71 -7.62 8.95 -12.63
C TYR A 71 -7.81 10.31 -13.33
N SER A 72 -6.82 11.18 -13.27
CA SER A 72 -6.87 12.50 -13.92
C SER A 72 -7.01 12.42 -15.45
N ARG A 73 -6.57 11.32 -16.08
CA ARG A 73 -6.77 11.04 -17.52
C ARG A 73 -8.14 10.44 -17.81
N GLN A 74 -8.83 9.91 -16.80
CA GLN A 74 -10.14 9.26 -16.90
C GLN A 74 -11.04 9.67 -15.70
N PRO A 75 -11.43 10.95 -15.58
CA PRO A 75 -12.01 11.51 -14.36
C PRO A 75 -13.41 10.97 -13.98
N PHE A 76 -13.99 10.09 -14.79
CA PHE A 76 -15.27 9.42 -14.51
C PHE A 76 -15.10 7.91 -14.21
N ASN A 77 -13.85 7.44 -14.16
CA ASN A 77 -13.55 6.05 -13.82
C ASN A 77 -13.63 5.88 -12.29
N THR A 78 -14.80 5.50 -11.80
CA THR A 78 -15.09 5.30 -10.37
C THR A 78 -14.22 4.21 -9.73
N ARG A 79 -13.76 3.23 -10.52
CA ARG A 79 -12.79 2.22 -10.06
C ARG A 79 -11.46 2.88 -9.71
N LEU A 80 -10.93 3.77 -10.56
CA LEU A 80 -9.66 4.46 -10.29
C LEU A 80 -9.76 5.40 -9.08
N ASP A 81 -10.88 6.12 -8.89
CA ASP A 81 -11.12 6.92 -7.67
C ASP A 81 -11.13 6.04 -6.42
N SER A 82 -11.86 4.92 -6.45
CA SER A 82 -11.91 3.98 -5.32
C SER A 82 -10.54 3.40 -4.99
N LEU A 83 -9.76 3.01 -6.00
CA LEU A 83 -8.40 2.51 -5.82
C LEU A 83 -7.46 3.58 -5.25
N TYR A 84 -7.55 4.82 -5.74
CA TYR A 84 -6.78 5.95 -5.24
C TYR A 84 -7.04 6.20 -3.74
N ARG A 85 -8.32 6.30 -3.35
CA ARG A 85 -8.71 6.52 -1.95
C ARG A 85 -8.27 5.37 -1.04
N ARG A 86 -8.37 4.13 -1.52
CA ARG A 86 -7.93 2.95 -0.76
C ARG A 86 -6.42 2.96 -0.55
N ALA A 87 -5.63 3.31 -1.57
CA ALA A 87 -4.19 3.43 -1.45
C ALA A 87 -3.79 4.57 -0.47
N GLU A 88 -4.49 5.71 -0.50
CA GLU A 88 -4.26 6.79 0.47
C GLU A 88 -4.60 6.38 1.90
N SER A 89 -5.69 5.63 2.11
CA SER A 89 -6.04 5.11 3.44
C SER A 89 -4.98 4.15 3.98
N LEU A 90 -4.43 3.26 3.13
CA LEU A 90 -3.33 2.37 3.53
C LEU A 90 -2.07 3.16 3.89
N ARG A 91 -1.75 4.21 3.11
CA ARG A 91 -0.63 5.12 3.41
C ARG A 91 -0.82 5.81 4.75
N GLU A 92 -2.02 6.32 5.02
CA GLU A 92 -2.36 6.98 6.28
C GLU A 92 -2.24 6.03 7.47
N MET A 93 -2.65 4.76 7.33
CA MET A 93 -2.44 3.74 8.37
C MET A 93 -0.95 3.54 8.68
N CYS A 94 -0.10 3.48 7.64
CA CYS A 94 1.35 3.42 7.84
C CYS A 94 1.86 4.68 8.56
N HIS A 95 1.44 5.86 8.11
CA HIS A 95 1.85 7.15 8.68
C HIS A 95 1.47 7.27 10.17
N ASN A 96 0.26 6.85 10.53
CA ASN A 96 -0.23 6.88 11.90
C ASN A 96 0.55 5.93 12.82
N LEU A 97 1.02 4.80 12.29
CA LEU A 97 1.87 3.88 13.04
C LEU A 97 3.30 4.41 13.24
N LEU A 98 3.76 5.29 12.36
CA LEU A 98 5.09 5.89 12.41
C LEU A 98 5.19 7.15 13.28
N SER A 99 4.05 7.68 13.70
CA SER A 99 3.92 8.92 14.48
C SER A 99 3.96 8.65 15.98
#